data_AF-A0A8A1M242-F1
#
_entry.id   AF-A0A8A1M242-F1
#
_cell.length_a   1.000
_cell.length_b   1.000
_cell.length_c   1.000
_cell.angle_alpha   90.00
_cell.angle_beta   90.00
_cell.angle_gamma   90.00
#
_symmetry.space_group_name_H-M   'P 1'
#
loop_
_entity.id
_entity.type
_entity.pdbx_description
1 polymer ?
#
loop_
_entity_poly.entity_id
_entity_poly.type
_entity_poly.pdbx_seq_one_letter_code
_entity_poly.pdbx_strand_id
1 'polypeptide(L)'
;MTSHHMNSFTTLIKRLEAATSRLEDMAASLEASNPDSPAADGIAASAVSASPKATSSPVPPAPSVVEPPPRQIEDFDALINKEVTNFVELSKRLGEPAVEQSKAILRAFEAERTYLYIALKAKKPDQQSPDLLGDLRKASDEINNIREANRPSPLFNHLSAVAEGVVSLGWDDRHVAFIQSYYQIFKSLVTYIKEHYPNGLTWNNRDGVDVTEALKQVQSGSPTGSTLPPPPPPPPLLPLAQVARLPRLHPQLVEQLRRRQYRLVICHLFSSN
;
A
#
# COMPACT_ATOMS: atom_id res chain seq x y z
N MET A 1 -0.38 30.41 37.95
CA MET A 1 0.22 30.22 36.61
C MET A 1 -0.76 29.49 35.66
N THR A 2 -2.00 29.97 35.51
CA THR A 2 -3.07 29.28 34.73
C THR A 2 -3.65 30.12 33.59
N SER A 3 -3.49 31.45 33.61
CA SER A 3 -4.04 32.34 32.56
C SER A 3 -3.34 32.22 31.20
N HIS A 4 -2.06 31.86 31.17
CA HIS A 4 -1.30 31.72 29.92
C HIS A 4 -1.75 30.52 29.08
N HIS A 5 -2.24 29.46 29.74
CA HIS A 5 -2.73 28.24 29.08
C HIS A 5 -4.09 28.46 28.42
N MET A 6 -5.00 29.17 29.09
CA MET A 6 -6.32 29.52 28.54
C MET A 6 -6.20 30.41 27.29
N ASN A 7 -5.30 31.41 27.31
CA ASN A 7 -5.08 32.29 26.16
C ASN A 7 -4.45 31.54 24.96
N SER A 8 -3.62 30.54 25.22
CA SER A 8 -3.04 29.68 24.17
C SER A 8 -4.13 28.85 23.48
N PHE A 9 -5.03 28.25 24.26
CA PHE A 9 -6.13 27.43 23.73
C PHE A 9 -7.12 28.26 22.91
N THR A 10 -7.52 29.44 23.40
CA THR A 10 -8.39 30.36 22.65
C THR A 10 -7.74 30.83 21.34
N THR A 11 -6.42 30.99 21.31
CA THR A 11 -5.68 31.36 20.09
C THR A 11 -5.64 30.20 19.09
N LEU A 12 -5.45 28.97 19.57
CA LEU A 12 -5.49 27.76 18.74
C LEU A 12 -6.88 27.54 18.12
N ILE A 13 -7.95 27.72 18.90
CA ILE A 13 -9.33 27.62 18.42
C ILE A 13 -9.59 28.62 17.30
N LYS A 14 -9.26 29.91 17.51
CA LYS A 14 -9.47 30.94 16.49
C LYS A 14 -8.69 30.68 15.19
N ARG A 15 -7.47 30.12 15.31
CA ARG A 15 -6.67 29.73 14.13
C ARG A 15 -7.26 28.53 13.41
N LEU A 16 -7.83 27.57 14.14
CA LEU A 16 -8.53 26.42 13.57
C LEU A 16 -9.78 26.85 12.84
N GLU A 17 -10.63 27.69 13.45
CA GLU A 17 -11.84 28.24 12.82
C GLU A 17 -11.51 29.02 11.53
N ALA A 18 -10.46 29.85 11.56
CA ALA A 18 -10.00 30.57 10.37
C ALA A 18 -9.46 29.64 9.27
N ALA A 19 -8.85 28.51 9.64
CA ALA A 19 -8.36 27.53 8.68
C ALA A 19 -9.50 26.75 8.02
N THR A 20 -10.54 26.37 8.77
CA THR A 20 -11.75 25.72 8.20
C THR A 20 -12.55 26.66 7.32
N SER A 21 -12.73 27.94 7.70
CA SER A 21 -13.42 28.93 6.87
C SER A 21 -12.73 29.12 5.51
N ARG A 22 -11.39 29.15 5.48
CA ARG A 22 -10.64 29.20 4.21
C ARG A 22 -10.80 27.94 3.37
N LEU A 23 -10.96 26.78 4.01
CA LEU A 23 -11.17 25.52 3.30
C LEU A 23 -12.57 25.46 2.67
N GLU A 24 -13.58 25.98 3.37
CA GLU A 24 -14.96 26.08 2.90
C GLU A 24 -15.09 27.08 1.74
N ASP A 25 -14.40 28.22 1.80
CA ASP A 25 -14.35 29.19 0.67
C ASP A 25 -13.70 28.59 -0.59
N MET A 26 -12.64 27.79 -0.42
CA MET A 26 -12.01 27.09 -1.55
C MET A 26 -12.91 25.99 -2.12
N ALA A 27 -13.67 25.28 -1.28
CA ALA A 27 -14.61 24.26 -1.72
C ALA A 27 -15.79 24.86 -2.49
N ALA A 28 -16.34 25.99 -2.01
CA ALA A 28 -17.43 26.70 -2.69
C ALA A 28 -17.01 27.25 -4.07
N SER A 29 -15.75 27.68 -4.21
CA SER A 29 -15.18 28.10 -5.51
C SER A 29 -15.06 26.94 -6.51
N LEU A 30 -14.84 25.71 -6.00
CA LEU A 30 -14.74 24.51 -6.84
C LEU A 30 -16.11 24.02 -7.33
N GLU A 31 -17.18 24.22 -6.56
CA GLU A 31 -18.55 23.85 -6.95
C GLU A 31 -19.19 24.85 -7.94
N ALA A 32 -18.71 26.09 -8.01
CA ALA A 32 -19.21 27.10 -8.96
C ALA A 32 -18.65 26.95 -10.40
N SER A 33 -17.75 25.99 -10.63
CA SER A 33 -17.02 25.83 -11.91
C SER A 33 -17.50 24.60 -12.69
N ASN A 34 -18.74 24.60 -13.15
CA ASN A 34 -19.22 23.70 -14.21
C ASN A 34 -20.25 24.42 -15.10
N PRO A 35 -20.01 24.47 -16.42
CA PRO A 35 -21.11 24.37 -17.36
C PRO A 35 -20.89 23.28 -18.42
N ASP A 36 -22.01 22.64 -18.76
CA ASP A 36 -22.20 21.50 -19.64
C ASP A 36 -22.32 21.92 -21.14
N SER A 37 -21.49 21.32 -22.01
CA SER A 37 -21.71 20.90 -23.44
C SER A 37 -22.11 21.93 -24.56
N PRO A 38 -22.20 21.57 -25.87
CA PRO A 38 -21.09 21.34 -26.83
C PRO A 38 -21.25 21.96 -28.28
N ALA A 39 -20.20 21.81 -29.12
CA ALA A 39 -20.14 21.77 -30.62
C ALA A 39 -20.27 23.05 -31.50
N ALA A 40 -19.31 23.25 -32.43
CA ALA A 40 -19.48 23.40 -33.91
C ALA A 40 -18.20 23.85 -34.68
N ASP A 41 -18.10 23.35 -35.91
CA ASP A 41 -17.06 23.41 -36.97
C ASP A 41 -16.57 24.78 -37.50
N GLY A 42 -15.41 24.79 -38.21
CA GLY A 42 -15.07 25.87 -39.15
C GLY A 42 -13.63 26.00 -39.72
N ILE A 43 -13.18 25.02 -40.53
CA ILE A 43 -12.39 25.05 -41.81
C ILE A 43 -11.35 26.18 -42.16
N ALA A 44 -10.22 25.69 -42.76
CA ALA A 44 -9.27 26.28 -43.76
C ALA A 44 -8.10 27.20 -43.29
N ALA A 45 -6.88 27.18 -43.86
CA ALA A 45 -6.21 26.37 -44.89
C ALA A 45 -4.69 26.73 -44.95
N SER A 46 -3.89 25.80 -45.50
CA SER A 46 -2.58 25.95 -46.17
C SER A 46 -1.36 26.49 -45.40
N ALA A 47 -0.10 26.21 -45.75
CA ALA A 47 0.63 25.14 -46.43
C ALA A 47 2.11 25.58 -46.42
N VAL A 48 3.03 24.61 -46.40
CA VAL A 48 4.45 24.63 -46.81
C VAL A 48 5.48 25.63 -46.23
N SER A 49 6.48 25.02 -45.58
CA SER A 49 7.92 25.07 -45.91
C SER A 49 8.65 26.42 -45.97
N ALA A 50 9.53 26.66 -44.98
CA ALA A 50 10.95 26.96 -45.20
C ALA A 50 11.64 27.23 -43.86
N SER A 51 12.67 26.45 -43.56
CA SER A 51 13.72 26.85 -42.62
C SER A 51 14.68 27.80 -43.34
N PRO A 52 15.05 28.93 -42.70
CA PRO A 52 16.45 29.31 -42.73
C PRO A 52 16.98 29.54 -41.31
N LYS A 53 18.10 28.88 -41.09
CA LYS A 53 19.05 29.03 -40.00
C LYS A 53 19.43 30.51 -39.80
N ALA A 54 19.07 31.07 -38.66
CA ALA A 54 19.65 32.30 -38.13
C ALA A 54 20.20 32.02 -36.72
N THR A 55 21.50 32.25 -36.58
CA THR A 55 22.28 32.29 -35.34
C THR A 55 21.70 33.29 -34.34
N SER A 56 21.32 32.82 -33.16
CA SER A 56 21.20 33.64 -31.95
C SER A 56 21.88 32.93 -30.78
N SER A 57 22.73 33.68 -30.09
CA SER A 57 23.58 33.32 -28.95
C SER A 57 22.87 32.56 -27.82
N PRO A 58 23.61 31.88 -26.92
CA PRO A 58 23.03 31.08 -25.85
C PRO A 58 22.34 31.99 -24.82
N VAL A 59 21.05 31.77 -24.62
CA VAL A 59 20.33 32.25 -23.42
C VAL A 59 20.94 31.52 -22.22
N PRO A 60 21.39 32.23 -21.16
CA PRO A 60 21.81 31.58 -19.93
C PRO A 60 20.64 30.74 -19.39
N PRO A 61 20.84 29.47 -18.99
CA PRO A 61 19.77 28.71 -18.37
C PRO A 61 19.30 29.46 -17.12
N ALA A 62 18.01 29.78 -17.07
CA ALA A 62 17.37 30.26 -15.86
C ALA A 62 17.73 29.31 -14.72
N PRO A 63 18.09 29.82 -13.52
CA PRO A 63 18.45 28.97 -12.41
C PRO A 63 17.30 28.01 -12.14
N SER A 64 17.57 26.72 -12.27
CA SER A 64 16.68 25.64 -11.89
C SER A 64 16.21 25.91 -10.47
N VAL A 65 14.95 26.32 -10.30
CA VAL A 65 14.32 26.38 -8.99
C VAL A 65 14.31 24.94 -8.50
N VAL A 66 15.23 24.61 -7.59
CA VAL A 66 15.22 23.35 -6.87
C VAL A 66 13.95 23.41 -6.02
N GLU A 67 12.87 22.84 -6.55
CA GLU A 67 11.62 22.72 -5.84
C GLU A 67 11.92 21.98 -4.52
N PRO A 68 11.64 22.58 -3.36
CA PRO A 68 11.91 21.94 -2.09
C PRO A 68 11.21 20.58 -2.04
N PRO A 69 11.82 19.56 -1.41
CA PRO A 69 11.23 18.23 -1.34
C PRO A 69 9.80 18.31 -0.80
N PRO A 70 8.86 17.50 -1.32
CA PRO A 70 7.52 17.43 -0.75
C PRO A 70 7.58 17.14 0.75
N ARG A 71 6.71 17.74 1.55
CA ARG A 71 6.66 17.57 3.02
C ARG A 71 6.73 16.10 3.46
N GLN A 72 6.10 15.19 2.74
CA GLN A 72 6.11 13.75 3.04
C GLN A 72 7.52 13.15 2.98
N ILE A 73 8.38 13.67 2.10
CA ILE A 73 9.78 13.26 1.96
C ILE A 73 10.62 13.91 3.06
N GLU A 74 10.35 15.16 3.43
CA GLU A 74 11.02 15.81 4.57
C GLU A 74 10.72 15.08 5.89
N ASP A 75 9.45 14.70 6.12
CA ASP A 75 9.03 13.93 7.29
C ASP A 75 9.69 12.54 7.30
N PHE A 76 9.87 11.91 6.13
CA PHE A 76 10.55 10.63 6.00
C PHE A 76 12.07 10.76 6.21
N ASP A 77 12.68 11.82 5.70
CA ASP A 77 14.10 12.15 5.92
C ASP A 77 14.36 12.38 7.43
N ALA A 78 13.43 13.04 8.13
CA ALA A 78 13.51 13.19 9.58
C ALA A 78 13.43 11.83 10.30
N LEU A 79 12.60 10.90 9.83
CA LEU A 79 12.51 9.54 10.37
C LEU A 79 13.83 8.77 10.18
N ILE A 80 14.44 8.83 8.98
CA ILE A 80 15.74 8.20 8.71
C ILE A 80 16.81 8.78 9.63
N ASN A 81 16.94 10.11 9.64
CA ASN A 81 18.00 10.81 10.38
C ASN A 81 17.89 10.65 11.90
N LYS A 82 16.68 10.41 12.41
CA LYS A 82 16.44 10.24 13.85
C LYS A 82 16.43 8.76 14.23
N GLU A 83 15.46 8.01 13.74
CA GLU A 83 15.18 6.65 14.24
C GLU A 83 16.13 5.63 13.63
N VAL A 84 16.34 5.66 12.31
CA VAL A 84 17.20 4.70 11.61
C VAL A 84 18.66 4.94 11.96
N THR A 85 19.11 6.19 11.99
CA THR A 85 20.47 6.53 12.44
C THR A 85 20.70 6.10 13.90
N ASN A 86 19.74 6.35 14.81
CA ASN A 86 19.85 5.88 16.18
C ASN A 86 19.94 4.34 16.27
N PHE A 87 19.17 3.61 15.47
CA PHE A 87 19.27 2.15 15.39
C PHE A 87 20.67 1.67 14.93
N VAL A 88 21.26 2.33 13.93
CA VAL A 88 22.63 2.06 13.47
C VAL A 88 23.64 2.36 14.59
N GLU A 89 23.50 3.47 15.30
CA GLU A 89 24.37 3.81 16.44
C GLU A 89 24.25 2.80 17.60
N LEU A 90 23.05 2.35 17.92
CA LEU A 90 22.84 1.31 18.94
C LEU A 90 23.46 -0.03 18.50
N SER A 91 23.33 -0.39 17.23
CA SER A 91 23.93 -1.60 16.66
C SER A 91 25.45 -1.64 16.84
N LYS A 92 26.14 -0.48 16.82
CA LYS A 92 27.59 -0.39 17.12
C LYS A 92 27.96 -0.88 18.51
N ARG A 93 27.05 -0.78 19.48
CA ARG A 93 27.27 -1.29 20.84
C ARG A 93 27.15 -2.81 20.92
N LEU A 94 26.37 -3.42 20.02
CA LEU A 94 26.25 -4.88 19.90
C LEU A 94 27.41 -5.50 19.12
N GLY A 95 28.01 -4.74 18.20
CA GLY A 95 29.13 -5.21 17.36
C GLY A 95 28.66 -5.97 16.11
N GLU A 96 29.60 -6.58 15.39
CA GLU A 96 29.27 -7.39 14.21
C GLU A 96 28.67 -8.74 14.63
N PRO A 97 27.67 -9.26 13.91
CA PRO A 97 27.15 -8.82 12.59
C PRO A 97 25.99 -7.79 12.63
N ALA A 98 25.62 -7.28 13.80
CA ALA A 98 24.47 -6.38 13.92
C ALA A 98 24.72 -5.02 13.23
N VAL A 99 25.96 -4.52 13.25
CA VAL A 99 26.33 -3.27 12.56
C VAL A 99 26.16 -3.41 11.05
N GLU A 100 26.67 -4.48 10.46
CA GLU A 100 26.51 -4.75 9.03
C GLU A 100 25.02 -4.81 8.64
N GLN A 101 24.20 -5.56 9.40
CA GLN A 101 22.75 -5.65 9.14
C GLN A 101 22.04 -4.29 9.27
N SER A 102 22.43 -3.47 10.25
CA SER A 102 21.83 -2.14 10.44
C SER A 102 22.12 -1.17 9.29
N LYS A 103 23.29 -1.28 8.64
CA LYS A 103 23.61 -0.49 7.44
C LYS A 103 22.77 -0.92 6.24
N ALA A 104 22.48 -2.23 6.10
CA ALA A 104 21.58 -2.72 5.07
C ALA A 104 20.13 -2.22 5.30
N ILE A 105 19.69 -2.11 6.56
CA ILE A 105 18.41 -1.45 6.91
C ILE A 105 18.41 0.02 6.49
N LEU A 106 19.48 0.78 6.75
CA LEU A 106 19.57 2.17 6.30
C LEU A 106 19.41 2.28 4.77
N ARG A 107 20.08 1.41 4.00
CA ARG A 107 19.93 1.37 2.54
C ARG A 107 18.51 1.01 2.11
N ALA A 108 17.82 0.12 2.82
CA ALA A 108 16.42 -0.21 2.55
C ALA A 108 15.52 1.03 2.71
N PHE A 109 15.71 1.81 3.77
CA PHE A 109 14.96 3.06 3.98
C PHE A 109 15.30 4.14 2.94
N GLU A 110 16.57 4.27 2.52
CA GLU A 110 16.96 5.19 1.43
C GLU A 110 16.33 4.79 0.09
N ALA A 111 16.24 3.49 -0.19
CA ALA A 111 15.57 2.96 -1.37
C ALA A 111 14.05 3.23 -1.30
N GLU A 112 13.43 3.04 -0.14
CA GLU A 112 12.01 3.36 0.08
C GLU A 112 11.72 4.86 -0.06
N ARG A 113 12.59 5.72 0.47
CA ARG A 113 12.50 7.18 0.26
C ARG A 113 12.50 7.53 -1.23
N THR A 114 13.38 6.89 -2.00
CA THR A 114 13.47 7.09 -3.45
C THR A 114 12.18 6.64 -4.14
N TYR A 115 11.64 5.48 -3.74
CA TYR A 115 10.34 5.03 -4.19
C TYR A 115 9.26 6.09 -3.92
N LEU A 116 9.16 6.58 -2.67
CA LEU A 116 8.14 7.55 -2.26
C LEU A 116 8.26 8.84 -3.08
N TYR A 117 9.47 9.31 -3.32
CA TYR A 117 9.72 10.50 -4.14
C TYR A 117 9.23 10.30 -5.58
N ILE A 118 9.52 9.15 -6.19
CA ILE A 118 9.05 8.81 -7.55
C ILE A 118 7.52 8.72 -7.56
N ALA A 119 6.91 8.06 -6.58
CA ALA A 119 5.47 7.92 -6.48
C ALA A 119 4.72 9.25 -6.32
N LEU A 120 5.35 10.27 -5.70
CA LEU A 120 4.79 11.61 -5.59
C LEU A 120 4.87 12.40 -6.91
N LYS A 121 5.80 12.06 -7.80
CA LYS A 121 6.00 12.76 -9.09
C LYS A 121 5.34 12.04 -10.26
N ALA A 122 5.19 10.72 -10.18
CA ALA A 122 4.68 9.89 -11.26
C ALA A 122 3.18 9.64 -11.12
N LYS A 123 2.49 9.54 -12.27
CA LYS A 123 1.16 8.92 -12.30
C LYS A 123 1.30 7.44 -11.93
N LYS A 124 0.37 6.91 -11.12
CA LYS A 124 0.36 5.48 -10.76
C LYS A 124 0.47 4.63 -12.03
N PRO A 125 1.51 3.79 -12.16
CA PRO A 125 1.62 2.91 -13.31
C PRO A 125 0.59 1.79 -13.23
N ASP A 126 0.07 1.35 -14.38
CA ASP A 126 -0.88 0.22 -14.46
C ASP A 126 -0.21 -1.11 -14.09
N GLN A 127 1.11 -1.20 -14.28
CA GLN A 127 1.95 -2.30 -13.85
C GLN A 127 3.19 -1.73 -13.12
N GLN A 128 3.39 -2.11 -11.87
CA GLN A 128 4.53 -1.65 -11.08
C GLN A 128 5.84 -2.13 -11.75
N SER A 129 6.73 -1.20 -12.10
CA SER A 129 7.99 -1.58 -12.74
C SER A 129 8.87 -2.33 -11.73
N PRO A 130 9.45 -3.48 -12.11
CA PRO A 130 10.30 -4.25 -11.21
C PRO A 130 11.53 -3.46 -10.74
N ASP A 131 11.99 -2.51 -11.55
CA ASP A 131 13.12 -1.62 -11.27
C ASP A 131 12.85 -0.64 -10.13
N LEU A 132 11.60 -0.18 -9.96
CA LEU A 132 11.24 0.82 -8.95
C LEU A 132 11.43 0.30 -7.51
N LEU A 133 11.33 -1.02 -7.33
CA LEU A 133 11.57 -1.71 -6.05
C LEU A 133 12.87 -2.52 -6.06
N GLY A 134 13.67 -2.42 -7.12
CA GLY A 134 14.87 -3.24 -7.29
C GLY A 134 15.86 -3.07 -6.14
N ASP A 135 16.14 -1.84 -5.74
CA ASP A 135 17.11 -1.56 -4.68
C ASP A 135 16.57 -1.89 -3.28
N LEU A 136 15.27 -1.70 -3.05
CA LEU A 136 14.62 -2.14 -1.80
C LEU A 136 14.67 -3.68 -1.66
N ARG A 137 14.43 -4.41 -2.75
CA ARG A 137 14.54 -5.88 -2.79
C ARG A 137 15.96 -6.32 -2.51
N LYS A 138 16.95 -5.74 -3.19
CA LYS A 138 18.38 -6.04 -2.95
C LYS A 138 18.77 -5.82 -1.49
N ALA A 139 18.37 -4.69 -0.90
CA ALA A 139 18.65 -4.40 0.51
C ALA A 139 17.98 -5.42 1.44
N SER A 140 16.74 -5.82 1.15
CA SER A 140 16.02 -6.85 1.90
C SER A 140 16.68 -8.23 1.78
N ASP A 141 17.15 -8.60 0.59
CA ASP A 141 17.89 -9.84 0.35
C ASP A 141 19.22 -9.82 1.10
N GLU A 142 19.93 -8.69 1.12
CA GLU A 142 21.16 -8.51 1.87
C GLU A 142 20.94 -8.68 3.39
N ILE A 143 19.89 -8.10 3.95
CA ILE A 143 19.53 -8.27 5.37
C ILE A 143 19.28 -9.74 5.72
N ASN A 144 18.57 -10.45 4.85
CA ASN A 144 18.33 -11.89 5.01
C ASN A 144 19.64 -12.68 4.88
N ASN A 145 20.48 -12.37 3.89
CA ASN A 145 21.76 -13.05 3.69
C ASN A 145 22.70 -12.86 4.90
N ILE A 146 22.73 -11.67 5.52
CA ILE A 146 23.49 -11.42 6.74
C ILE A 146 22.99 -12.30 7.89
N ARG A 147 21.66 -12.41 8.08
CA ARG A 147 21.07 -13.34 9.07
C ARG A 147 21.51 -14.77 8.81
N GLU A 148 21.35 -15.24 7.57
CA GLU A 148 21.62 -16.63 7.17
C GLU A 148 23.09 -17.01 7.31
N ALA A 149 24.01 -16.10 6.93
CA ALA A 149 25.45 -16.30 7.08
C ALA A 149 25.91 -16.36 8.55
N ASN A 150 25.09 -15.84 9.48
CA ASN A 150 25.43 -15.70 10.89
C ASN A 150 24.55 -16.58 11.82
N ARG A 151 24.04 -17.72 11.32
CA ARG A 151 23.25 -18.69 12.11
C ARG A 151 23.87 -19.09 13.47
N PRO A 152 25.19 -19.28 13.61
CA PRO A 152 25.81 -19.62 14.90
C PRO A 152 25.95 -18.42 15.86
N SER A 153 25.63 -17.20 15.45
CA SER A 153 25.88 -15.99 16.22
C SER A 153 24.99 -15.92 17.48
N PRO A 154 25.52 -15.45 18.62
CA PRO A 154 24.69 -15.16 19.80
C PRO A 154 23.68 -14.03 19.54
N LEU A 155 23.89 -13.23 18.49
CA LEU A 155 22.98 -12.17 18.07
C LEU A 155 21.90 -12.65 17.09
N PHE A 156 21.83 -13.95 16.76
CA PHE A 156 20.95 -14.47 15.72
C PHE A 156 19.46 -14.14 15.93
N ASN A 157 18.98 -14.09 17.18
CA ASN A 157 17.61 -13.67 17.48
C ASN A 157 17.34 -12.21 17.10
N HIS A 158 18.32 -11.32 17.31
CA HIS A 158 18.22 -9.91 16.88
C HIS A 158 18.21 -9.81 15.37
N LEU A 159 19.11 -10.55 14.70
CA LEU A 159 19.19 -10.57 13.24
C LEU A 159 17.90 -11.11 12.61
N SER A 160 17.28 -12.11 13.25
CA SER A 160 16.01 -12.69 12.82
C SER A 160 14.88 -11.69 12.99
N ALA A 161 14.79 -11.01 14.14
CA ALA A 161 13.76 -9.98 14.35
C ALA A 161 13.80 -8.87 13.28
N VAL A 162 15.00 -8.41 12.91
CA VAL A 162 15.20 -7.40 11.87
C VAL A 162 14.83 -7.93 10.48
N ALA A 163 15.26 -9.16 10.15
CA ALA A 163 15.03 -9.75 8.84
C ALA A 163 13.57 -10.14 8.59
N GLU A 164 12.84 -10.60 9.61
CA GLU A 164 11.39 -10.81 9.49
C GLU A 164 10.64 -9.46 9.42
N GLY A 165 11.15 -8.43 10.09
CA GLY A 165 10.58 -7.09 10.07
C GLY A 165 10.69 -6.39 8.72
N VAL A 166 11.80 -6.54 7.99
CA VAL A 166 12.03 -5.79 6.73
C VAL A 166 10.98 -6.05 5.65
N VAL A 167 10.29 -7.20 5.72
CA VAL A 167 9.19 -7.55 4.80
C VAL A 167 8.08 -6.49 4.84
N SER A 168 7.94 -5.72 5.93
CA SER A 168 6.97 -4.63 6.03
C SER A 168 7.24 -3.45 5.10
N LEU A 169 8.50 -3.25 4.68
CA LEU A 169 8.86 -2.17 3.75
C LEU A 169 8.44 -2.52 2.30
N GLY A 170 8.25 -3.81 2.01
CA GLY A 170 7.85 -4.32 0.71
C GLY A 170 6.34 -4.27 0.50
N TRP A 171 5.78 -3.11 0.18
CA TRP A 171 4.39 -2.97 -0.26
C TRP A 171 4.21 -3.42 -1.72
N ASP A 172 4.44 -4.71 -1.97
CA ASP A 172 4.26 -5.29 -3.29
C ASP A 172 2.79 -5.64 -3.52
N ASP A 173 2.29 -5.35 -4.72
CA ASP A 173 0.94 -5.72 -5.17
C ASP A 173 0.64 -7.22 -4.97
N ARG A 174 1.67 -8.08 -4.99
CA ARG A 174 1.55 -9.51 -4.70
C ARG A 174 1.10 -9.79 -3.26
N HIS A 175 1.65 -9.10 -2.28
CA HIS A 175 1.26 -9.24 -0.87
C HIS A 175 -0.17 -8.71 -0.66
N VAL A 176 -0.49 -7.59 -1.32
CA VAL A 176 -1.86 -7.04 -1.31
C VAL A 176 -2.84 -8.04 -1.90
N ALA A 177 -2.51 -8.67 -3.04
CA ALA A 177 -3.34 -9.69 -3.68
C ALA A 177 -3.51 -10.95 -2.81
N PHE A 178 -2.46 -11.41 -2.15
CA PHE A 178 -2.52 -12.55 -1.23
C PHE A 178 -3.45 -12.27 -0.04
N ILE A 179 -3.34 -11.10 0.57
CA ILE A 179 -4.21 -10.71 1.67
C ILE A 179 -5.66 -10.54 1.19
N GLN A 180 -5.86 -9.96 0.00
CA GLN A 180 -7.19 -9.85 -0.60
C GLN A 180 -7.85 -11.22 -0.86
N SER A 181 -7.09 -12.20 -1.38
CA SER A 181 -7.62 -13.54 -1.61
C SER A 181 -7.97 -14.24 -0.29
N TYR A 182 -7.17 -14.06 0.75
CA TYR A 182 -7.47 -14.54 2.09
C TYR A 182 -8.76 -13.93 2.66
N TYR A 183 -8.94 -12.60 2.54
CA TYR A 183 -10.20 -11.95 2.92
C TYR A 183 -11.40 -12.43 2.09
N GLN A 184 -11.18 -12.77 0.83
CA GLN A 184 -12.25 -13.26 -0.04
C GLN A 184 -12.83 -14.59 0.44
N ILE A 185 -12.02 -15.45 1.07
CA ILE A 185 -12.50 -16.72 1.68
C ILE A 185 -13.61 -16.43 2.69
N PHE A 186 -13.36 -15.50 3.63
CA PHE A 186 -14.33 -15.18 4.67
C PHE A 186 -15.55 -14.45 4.13
N LYS A 187 -15.40 -13.60 3.11
CA LYS A 187 -16.54 -12.97 2.44
C LYS A 187 -17.45 -14.02 1.81
N SER A 188 -16.87 -14.94 1.05
CA SER A 188 -17.62 -16.04 0.43
C SER A 188 -18.28 -16.92 1.48
N LEU A 189 -17.60 -17.20 2.60
CA LEU A 189 -18.18 -17.95 3.72
C LEU A 189 -19.38 -17.23 4.34
N VAL A 190 -19.28 -15.91 4.60
CA VAL A 190 -20.39 -15.13 5.12
C VAL A 190 -21.57 -15.12 4.16
N THR A 191 -21.32 -14.98 2.85
CA THR A 191 -22.36 -15.09 1.82
C THR A 191 -23.02 -16.46 1.86
N TYR A 192 -22.24 -17.53 1.87
CA TYR A 192 -22.74 -18.90 1.97
C TYR A 192 -23.59 -19.13 3.23
N ILE A 193 -23.12 -18.68 4.40
CA ILE A 193 -23.87 -18.80 5.65
C ILE A 193 -25.19 -18.02 5.58
N LYS A 194 -25.18 -16.82 5.00
CA LYS A 194 -26.42 -16.04 4.85
C LYS A 194 -27.42 -16.68 3.89
N GLU A 195 -26.94 -17.31 2.82
CA GLU A 195 -27.79 -17.96 1.82
C GLU A 195 -28.35 -19.30 2.31
N HIS A 196 -27.52 -20.11 2.97
CA HIS A 196 -27.88 -21.48 3.35
C HIS A 196 -28.33 -21.61 4.81
N TYR A 197 -27.89 -20.72 5.69
CA TYR A 197 -28.15 -20.76 7.14
C TYR A 197 -28.57 -19.39 7.69
N PRO A 198 -29.56 -18.69 7.09
CA PRO A 198 -29.95 -17.33 7.49
C PRO A 198 -30.43 -17.24 8.94
N ASN A 199 -30.98 -18.34 9.47
CA ASN A 199 -31.50 -18.44 10.84
C ASN A 199 -30.61 -19.30 11.75
N GLY A 200 -29.36 -19.54 11.33
CA GLY A 200 -28.44 -20.46 11.99
C GLY A 200 -28.38 -21.84 11.34
N LEU A 201 -27.52 -22.70 11.87
CA LEU A 201 -27.24 -24.03 11.34
C LEU A 201 -28.51 -24.90 11.36
N THR A 202 -28.90 -25.42 10.20
CA THR A 202 -30.09 -26.26 10.06
C THR A 202 -29.73 -27.74 10.16
N TRP A 203 -30.42 -28.47 11.03
CA TRP A 203 -30.30 -29.91 11.16
C TRP A 203 -31.38 -30.62 10.33
N ASN A 204 -31.04 -31.76 9.73
CA ASN A 204 -32.01 -32.56 8.98
C ASN A 204 -32.92 -33.32 9.95
N ASN A 205 -34.09 -32.78 10.25
CA ASN A 205 -35.02 -33.34 11.24
C ASN A 205 -36.05 -34.32 10.65
N ARG A 206 -36.06 -34.56 9.33
CA ARG A 206 -37.05 -35.44 8.67
C ARG A 206 -36.49 -36.81 8.31
N ASP A 207 -35.27 -36.85 7.77
CA ASP A 207 -34.57 -38.08 7.36
C ASP A 207 -33.12 -38.11 7.90
N GLY A 208 -32.89 -37.47 9.04
CA GLY A 208 -31.57 -37.34 9.65
C GLY A 208 -31.11 -38.64 10.30
N VAL A 209 -29.86 -39.01 10.03
CA VAL A 209 -29.14 -40.06 10.75
C VAL A 209 -28.62 -39.50 12.08
N ASP A 210 -28.52 -40.33 13.12
CA ASP A 210 -27.94 -39.93 14.42
C ASP A 210 -26.54 -39.31 14.23
N VAL A 211 -26.21 -38.28 15.01
CA VAL A 211 -24.94 -37.53 14.89
C VAL A 211 -23.74 -38.46 14.98
N THR A 212 -23.80 -39.47 15.85
CA THR A 212 -22.71 -40.44 16.07
C THR A 212 -22.56 -41.38 14.89
N GLU A 213 -23.67 -41.74 14.25
CA GLU A 213 -23.69 -42.60 13.07
C GLU A 213 -23.28 -41.82 11.81
N ALA A 214 -23.69 -40.56 11.66
CA ALA A 214 -23.19 -39.67 10.61
C ALA A 214 -21.67 -39.45 10.73
N LEU A 215 -21.15 -39.31 11.96
CA LEU A 215 -19.72 -39.15 12.22
C LEU A 215 -18.94 -40.44 11.88
N LYS A 216 -19.50 -41.61 12.21
CA LYS A 216 -18.96 -42.90 11.80
C LYS A 216 -18.98 -43.07 10.28
N GLN A 217 -20.04 -42.65 9.58
CA GLN A 217 -20.14 -42.76 8.12
C GLN A 217 -19.06 -41.91 7.43
N VAL A 218 -18.76 -40.72 7.95
CA VAL A 218 -17.67 -39.87 7.45
C VAL A 218 -16.29 -40.47 7.76
N GLN A 219 -16.10 -41.09 8.93
CA GLN A 219 -14.82 -41.72 9.32
C GLN A 219 -14.57 -43.06 8.63
N SER A 220 -15.64 -43.82 8.34
CA SER A 220 -15.59 -45.08 7.59
C SER A 220 -15.30 -44.85 6.11
N GLY A 221 -15.58 -43.64 5.61
CA GLY A 221 -15.32 -43.21 4.25
C GLY A 221 -13.99 -42.45 4.12
N SER A 222 -12.86 -43.17 4.10
CA SER A 222 -11.61 -42.66 3.51
C SER A 222 -11.03 -43.67 2.51
N PRO A 223 -10.36 -43.20 1.44
CA PRO A 223 -10.44 -43.85 0.13
C PRO A 223 -9.41 -44.97 -0.03
N THR A 224 -9.90 -46.16 -0.38
CA THR A 224 -9.15 -47.11 -1.22
C THR A 224 -9.64 -46.98 -2.65
N GLY A 225 -8.72 -46.67 -3.57
CA GLY A 225 -8.91 -46.96 -5.00
C GLY A 225 -9.26 -45.76 -5.87
N SER A 226 -8.29 -45.36 -6.68
CA SER A 226 -8.37 -44.42 -7.79
C SER A 226 -9.39 -44.86 -8.85
N THR A 227 -10.51 -44.15 -8.99
CA THR A 227 -11.12 -43.82 -10.29
C THR A 227 -11.89 -42.51 -10.13
N LEU A 228 -11.32 -41.41 -10.66
CA LEU A 228 -11.99 -40.12 -10.71
C LEU A 228 -13.24 -40.22 -11.61
N PRO A 229 -14.45 -39.84 -11.15
CA PRO A 229 -15.53 -39.53 -12.08
C PRO A 229 -15.09 -38.34 -12.95
N PRO A 230 -15.49 -38.28 -14.24
CA PRO A 230 -15.12 -37.16 -15.10
C PRO A 230 -15.59 -35.85 -14.44
N PRO A 231 -14.75 -34.81 -14.42
CA PRO A 231 -15.10 -33.54 -13.80
C PRO A 231 -16.39 -33.02 -14.44
N PRO A 232 -17.31 -32.41 -13.65
CA PRO A 232 -18.41 -31.66 -14.23
C PRO A 232 -17.85 -30.63 -15.21
N PRO A 233 -18.53 -30.37 -16.35
CA PRO A 233 -18.06 -29.39 -17.31
C PRO A 233 -17.80 -28.07 -16.57
N PRO A 234 -16.61 -27.47 -16.74
CA PRO A 234 -16.30 -26.22 -16.08
C PRO A 234 -17.38 -25.20 -16.43
N PRO A 235 -17.86 -24.40 -15.46
CA PRO A 235 -18.68 -23.23 -15.80
C PRO A 235 -17.90 -22.41 -16.85
N PRO A 236 -18.58 -21.86 -17.86
CA PRO A 236 -17.92 -21.16 -18.95
C PRO A 236 -16.97 -20.14 -18.35
N LEU A 237 -15.67 -20.32 -18.63
CA LEU A 237 -14.62 -19.42 -18.22
C LEU A 237 -15.01 -18.04 -18.73
N LEU A 238 -15.33 -17.14 -17.82
CA LEU A 238 -15.47 -15.73 -18.17
C LEU A 238 -14.15 -15.34 -18.85
N PRO A 239 -14.19 -14.78 -20.08
CA PRO A 239 -12.98 -14.38 -20.77
C PRO A 239 -12.12 -13.52 -19.84
N LEU A 240 -10.83 -13.80 -19.75
CA LEU A 240 -9.85 -13.03 -18.96
C LEU A 240 -9.88 -11.52 -19.27
N ALA A 241 -10.49 -11.13 -20.39
CA ALA A 241 -10.80 -9.74 -20.74
C ALA A 241 -11.80 -9.05 -19.78
N GLN A 242 -12.59 -9.79 -18.99
CA GLN A 242 -13.57 -9.23 -18.07
C GLN A 242 -13.05 -9.05 -16.64
N VAL A 243 -11.93 -9.70 -16.28
CA VAL A 243 -11.16 -9.40 -15.05
C VAL A 243 -10.58 -7.98 -15.12
N ALA A 244 -10.43 -7.41 -16.33
CA ALA A 244 -10.10 -6.00 -16.55
C ALA A 244 -11.28 -5.02 -16.37
N ARG A 245 -12.48 -5.51 -16.05
CA ARG A 245 -13.65 -4.69 -15.74
C ARG A 245 -14.33 -5.13 -14.44
N LEU A 246 -13.56 -5.16 -13.35
CA LEU A 246 -14.15 -4.77 -12.07
C LEU A 246 -14.76 -3.37 -12.27
N PRO A 247 -15.98 -3.06 -11.79
CA PRO A 247 -16.41 -1.68 -11.73
C PRO A 247 -15.30 -0.96 -10.96
N ARG A 248 -14.66 0.03 -11.61
CA ARG A 248 -13.61 0.84 -10.97
C ARG A 248 -14.15 1.20 -9.60
N LEU A 249 -13.56 0.61 -8.56
CA LEU A 249 -13.82 1.01 -7.20
C LEU A 249 -13.57 2.51 -7.18
N HIS A 250 -14.64 3.25 -6.85
CA HIS A 250 -14.64 4.71 -6.91
C HIS A 250 -13.33 5.22 -6.31
N PRO A 251 -12.59 6.14 -6.96
CA PRO A 251 -11.24 6.54 -6.54
C PRO A 251 -11.18 6.91 -5.05
N GLN A 252 -12.28 7.44 -4.50
CA GLN A 252 -12.42 7.72 -3.09
C GLN A 252 -12.43 6.48 -2.19
N LEU A 253 -12.98 5.32 -2.58
CA LEU A 253 -12.99 4.12 -1.73
C LEU A 253 -11.59 3.49 -1.64
N VAL A 254 -10.84 3.51 -2.74
CA VAL A 254 -9.43 3.06 -2.75
C VAL A 254 -8.57 3.99 -1.89
N GLU A 255 -8.80 5.31 -1.99
CA GLU A 255 -8.11 6.29 -1.16
C GLU A 255 -8.56 6.24 0.31
N GLN A 256 -9.82 5.90 0.57
CA GLN A 256 -10.37 5.67 1.92
C GLN A 256 -9.77 4.41 2.56
N LEU A 257 -9.59 3.33 1.79
CA LEU A 257 -8.95 2.11 2.27
C LEU A 257 -7.45 2.32 2.50
N ARG A 258 -6.78 3.07 1.62
CA ARG A 258 -5.38 3.48 1.81
C ARG A 258 -5.21 4.35 3.05
N ARG A 259 -6.06 5.37 3.23
CA ARG A 259 -6.06 6.23 4.43
C ARG A 259 -6.42 5.45 5.70
N ARG A 260 -7.34 4.47 5.64
CA ARG A 260 -7.68 3.63 6.79
C ARG A 260 -6.57 2.66 7.17
N GLN A 261 -5.88 2.07 6.20
CA GLN A 261 -4.70 1.23 6.43
C GLN A 261 -3.55 2.05 7.04
N TYR A 262 -3.24 3.22 6.47
CA TYR A 262 -2.26 4.14 7.07
C TYR A 262 -2.66 4.58 8.48
N ARG A 263 -3.95 4.85 8.73
CA ARG A 263 -4.45 5.21 10.07
C ARG A 263 -4.35 4.05 11.05
N LEU A 264 -4.58 2.81 10.62
CA LEU A 264 -4.43 1.62 11.48
C LEU A 264 -2.97 1.37 11.86
N VAL A 265 -2.04 1.50 10.91
CA VAL A 265 -0.60 1.36 11.15
C VAL A 265 -0.09 2.45 12.10
N ILE A 266 -0.47 3.71 11.86
CA ILE A 266 -0.09 4.84 12.73
C ILE A 266 -0.74 4.72 14.12
N CYS A 267 -2.01 4.31 14.22
CA CYS A 267 -2.68 4.12 15.52
C CYS A 267 -2.09 2.96 16.32
N HIS A 268 -1.63 1.88 15.69
CA HIS A 268 -0.92 0.80 16.39
C HIS A 268 0.48 1.21 16.86
N LEU A 269 1.18 2.05 16.08
CA LEU A 269 2.49 2.59 16.48
C LEU A 269 2.42 3.60 17.63
N PHE A 270 1.33 4.38 17.73
CA PHE A 270 1.14 5.40 18.79
C PHE A 270 0.35 4.92 20.02
N SER A 271 -0.25 3.73 20.00
CA SER A 271 -1.01 3.19 21.14
C SER A 271 -0.15 2.38 22.13
N SER A 272 1.16 2.24 21.88
CA SER A 272 2.10 1.47 22.71
C SER A 272 3.14 2.32 23.45
N ASN A 273 2.85 3.60 23.69
CA ASN A 273 3.66 4.48 24.56
C ASN A 273 2.82 5.01 25.73
#